data_AF-A0A972ESF0-F1
#
_entry.id   AF-A0A972ESF0-F1
#
_cell.length_a   1.000
_cell.length_b   1.000
_cell.length_c   1.000
_cell.angle_alpha   90.00
_cell.angle_beta   90.00
_cell.angle_gamma   90.00
#
_symmetry.space_group_name_H-M   'P 1'
#
loop_
_entity.id
_entity.type
_entity.pdbx_description
1 polymer ?
#
loop_
_entity_poly.entity_id
_entity_poly.type
_entity_poly.pdbx_seq_one_letter_code
_entity_poly.pdbx_strand_id
1 'polypeptide(L)'
;MKYILPKHELNALLERWSAEYAVLAPQKAGAYSEFLPFTAQSELCLEEPHNTRYPPKALFFPQSESILKYKRNLGQLESIEAVPQKRVIFGIRPCDAKAVTLLDTVFAEGDNQDPFWLARRAETLLIGLGCNEPGATCFCTSTESGPFHTDGLDALLTDLGGEYLIELLSERAVGLFGGLTPANPTQQESAQNLQQAAEQALPKAFELDGLKDKLDRVFDQDVWAQLSESCLGCGICTFLCPTCFCFDLVDEAQRDTRVRNWDTCMFRVYS
;
A
#
# COMPACT_ATOMS: atom_id res chain seq x y z
N MET A 1 0.48 20.30 9.92
CA MET A 1 0.88 20.44 11.34
C MET A 1 1.92 19.37 11.65
N LYS A 2 2.89 19.65 12.53
CA LYS A 2 3.96 18.69 12.89
C LYS A 2 3.95 18.38 14.38
N TYR A 3 3.98 17.10 14.73
CA TYR A 3 3.95 16.61 16.11
C TYR A 3 5.13 15.70 16.40
N ILE A 4 5.36 15.44 17.68
CA ILE A 4 6.34 14.49 18.18
C ILE A 4 5.64 13.36 18.91
N LEU A 5 6.07 12.14 18.59
CA LEU A 5 5.67 10.91 19.27
C LEU A 5 6.92 10.21 19.81
N PRO A 6 7.13 10.19 21.14
CA PRO A 6 8.18 9.35 21.73
C PRO A 6 7.95 7.88 21.36
N LYS A 7 9.00 7.14 20.95
CA LYS A 7 8.83 5.75 20.47
C LYS A 7 8.18 4.83 21.50
N HIS A 8 8.46 5.05 22.78
CA HIS A 8 7.89 4.26 23.88
C HIS A 8 6.37 4.48 24.04
N GLU A 9 5.80 5.56 23.49
CA GLU A 9 4.36 5.83 23.50
C GLU A 9 3.63 5.27 22.27
N LEU A 10 4.36 4.74 21.28
CA LEU A 10 3.76 4.27 20.02
C LEU A 10 2.68 3.21 20.25
N ASN A 11 2.94 2.19 21.07
CA ASN A 11 1.96 1.13 21.31
C ASN A 11 0.70 1.68 21.97
N ALA A 12 0.84 2.58 22.95
CA ALA A 12 -0.31 3.22 23.60
C ALA A 12 -1.12 4.07 22.61
N LEU A 13 -0.47 4.72 21.64
CA LEU A 13 -1.13 5.45 20.56
C LEU A 13 -1.95 4.51 19.66
N LEU A 14 -1.37 3.39 19.22
CA LEU A 14 -2.04 2.41 18.36
C LEU A 14 -3.20 1.70 19.09
N GLU A 15 -3.04 1.42 20.39
CA GLU A 15 -4.12 0.90 21.24
C GLU A 15 -5.29 1.88 21.32
N ARG A 16 -5.01 3.18 21.49
CA ARG A 16 -6.04 4.22 21.49
C ARG A 16 -6.80 4.26 20.17
N TRP A 17 -6.12 4.14 19.04
CA TRP A 17 -6.77 4.09 17.73
C TRP A 17 -7.64 2.84 17.56
N SER A 18 -7.23 1.72 18.15
CA SER A 18 -7.95 0.44 18.07
C SER A 18 -9.34 0.48 18.72
N ALA A 19 -9.67 1.52 19.48
CA ALA A 19 -11.01 1.75 20.02
C ALA A 19 -12.04 2.15 18.95
N GLU A 20 -11.62 2.79 17.86
CA GLU A 20 -12.51 3.25 16.78
C GLU A 20 -12.16 2.62 15.41
N TYR A 21 -10.89 2.30 15.18
CA TYR A 21 -10.37 1.82 13.90
C TYR A 21 -9.88 0.38 14.00
N ALA A 22 -10.08 -0.40 12.94
CA ALA A 22 -9.25 -1.59 12.72
C ALA A 22 -7.85 -1.14 12.31
N VAL A 23 -6.91 -1.22 13.25
CA VAL A 23 -5.51 -0.85 13.03
C VAL A 23 -4.75 -2.04 12.45
N LEU A 24 -4.11 -1.84 11.30
CA LEU A 24 -3.24 -2.79 10.62
C LEU A 24 -1.82 -2.23 10.65
N ALA A 25 -0.85 -3.03 11.05
CA ALA A 25 0.54 -2.63 11.13
C ALA A 25 1.46 -3.75 10.62
N PRO A 26 2.66 -3.42 10.09
CA PRO A 26 3.60 -4.43 9.64
C PRO A 26 4.09 -5.24 10.84
N GLN A 27 3.88 -6.55 10.80
CA GLN A 27 4.25 -7.48 11.86
C GLN A 27 5.00 -8.67 11.26
N LYS A 28 5.81 -9.33 12.07
CA LYS A 28 6.59 -10.50 11.64
C LYS A 28 5.66 -11.69 11.40
N ALA A 29 5.72 -12.26 10.21
CA ALA A 29 5.03 -13.47 9.80
C ALA A 29 6.07 -14.50 9.33
N GLY A 30 6.65 -15.24 10.28
CA GLY A 30 7.74 -16.18 10.00
C GLY A 30 9.01 -15.47 9.53
N ALA A 31 9.37 -15.65 8.25
CA ALA A 31 10.61 -15.14 7.66
C ALA A 31 10.44 -13.81 6.90
N TYR A 32 9.26 -13.19 6.97
CA TYR A 32 8.93 -11.94 6.29
C TYR A 32 7.95 -11.14 7.13
N SER A 33 7.53 -9.96 6.67
CA SER A 33 6.48 -9.17 7.32
C SER A 33 5.20 -9.09 6.48
N GLU A 34 4.08 -8.90 7.18
CA GLU A 34 2.75 -8.68 6.60
C GLU A 34 2.00 -7.63 7.41
N PHE A 35 1.04 -6.95 6.78
CA PHE A 35 0.09 -6.11 7.51
C PHE A 35 -0.93 -7.00 8.22
N LEU A 36 -0.85 -7.04 9.55
CA LEU A 36 -1.74 -7.82 10.41
C LEU A 36 -2.49 -6.89 11.37
N PRO A 37 -3.66 -7.30 11.88
CA PRO A 37 -4.37 -6.56 12.92
C PRO A 37 -3.46 -6.33 14.13
N PHE A 38 -3.37 -5.09 14.58
CA PHE A 38 -2.59 -4.72 15.74
C PHE A 38 -3.28 -5.17 17.03
N THR A 39 -2.47 -5.65 17.97
CA THR A 39 -2.86 -5.99 19.34
C THR A 39 -1.76 -5.50 20.31
N ALA A 40 -2.05 -5.43 21.60
CA ALA A 40 -1.05 -5.05 22.61
C ALA A 40 0.17 -6.00 22.65
N GLN A 41 0.05 -7.21 22.09
CA GLN A 41 1.12 -8.21 21.99
C GLN A 41 1.85 -8.20 20.64
N SER A 42 1.45 -7.33 19.71
CA SER A 42 2.04 -7.25 18.38
C SER A 42 3.48 -6.80 18.42
N GLU A 43 4.34 -7.52 17.70
CA GLU A 43 5.73 -7.13 17.44
C GLU A 43 5.79 -6.43 16.08
N LEU A 44 6.01 -5.11 16.09
CA LEU A 44 5.99 -4.29 14.88
C LEU A 44 7.33 -4.35 14.13
N CYS A 45 7.29 -4.57 12.83
CA CYS A 45 8.46 -4.53 11.94
C CYS A 45 8.61 -3.14 11.31
N LEU A 46 9.19 -2.20 12.06
CA LEU A 46 9.36 -0.79 11.62
C LEU A 46 10.80 -0.44 11.23
N GLU A 47 11.76 -1.12 11.84
CA GLU A 47 13.20 -0.78 11.76
C GLU A 47 13.85 -1.24 10.45
N GLU A 48 13.30 -2.24 9.78
CA GLU A 48 13.82 -2.72 8.51
C GLU A 48 13.10 -2.02 7.34
N PRO A 49 13.83 -1.46 6.35
CA PRO A 49 13.26 -0.81 5.17
C PRO A 49 12.82 -1.85 4.12
N HIS A 50 12.06 -2.86 4.53
CA HIS A 50 11.45 -3.83 3.61
C HIS A 50 9.95 -3.57 3.51
N ASN A 51 9.42 -3.60 2.29
CA ASN A 51 7.98 -3.70 2.09
C ASN A 51 7.51 -5.07 2.58
N THR A 52 6.26 -5.17 3.01
CA THR A 52 5.65 -6.45 3.38
C THR A 52 5.67 -7.42 2.21
N ARG A 53 5.72 -8.73 2.49
CA ARG A 53 5.74 -9.79 1.46
C ARG A 53 4.57 -9.65 0.50
N TYR A 54 3.38 -9.44 1.06
CA TYR A 54 2.18 -9.14 0.30
C TYR A 54 2.01 -7.62 0.24
N PRO A 55 1.85 -7.05 -0.96
CA PRO A 55 1.71 -5.60 -1.10
C PRO A 55 0.40 -5.10 -0.47
N PRO A 56 0.36 -3.84 0.02
CA PRO A 56 -0.85 -3.26 0.62
C PRO A 56 -2.09 -3.26 -0.27
N LYS A 57 -1.95 -3.46 -1.60
CA LYS A 57 -3.08 -3.66 -2.51
C LYS A 57 -4.07 -4.72 -1.99
N ALA A 58 -3.58 -5.79 -1.33
CA ALA A 58 -4.42 -6.85 -0.79
C ALA A 58 -5.42 -6.37 0.27
N LEU A 59 -5.13 -5.24 0.93
CA LEU A 59 -6.00 -4.63 1.93
C LEU A 59 -7.15 -3.84 1.30
N PHE A 60 -7.03 -3.44 0.03
CA PHE A 60 -8.04 -2.68 -0.72
C PHE A 60 -8.74 -3.54 -1.77
N PHE A 61 -8.03 -4.53 -2.29
CA PHE A 61 -8.45 -5.43 -3.34
C PHE A 61 -8.09 -6.87 -2.92
N PRO A 62 -8.92 -7.54 -2.10
CA PRO A 62 -8.69 -8.90 -1.63
C PRO A 62 -8.51 -9.89 -2.78
N GLN A 63 -7.74 -10.96 -2.53
CA GLN A 63 -7.48 -12.00 -3.53
C GLN A 63 -8.76 -12.69 -4.01
N SER A 64 -9.73 -12.87 -3.13
CA SER A 64 -11.04 -13.43 -3.44
C SER A 64 -12.09 -12.68 -2.64
N GLU A 65 -13.15 -12.24 -3.31
CA GLU A 65 -14.28 -11.57 -2.66
C GLU A 65 -15.59 -11.79 -3.39
N SER A 66 -16.66 -12.06 -2.64
CA SER A 66 -18.00 -12.10 -3.22
C SER A 66 -18.48 -10.68 -3.51
N ILE A 67 -18.94 -10.44 -4.74
CA ILE A 67 -19.41 -9.12 -5.19
C ILE A 67 -20.92 -9.08 -5.47
N LEU A 68 -21.54 -10.25 -5.62
CA LEU A 68 -22.97 -10.39 -5.90
C LEU A 68 -23.48 -11.71 -5.33
N LYS A 69 -24.68 -11.69 -4.73
CA LYS A 69 -25.44 -12.91 -4.46
C LYS A 69 -26.56 -13.04 -5.48
N TYR A 70 -26.90 -14.26 -5.85
CA TYR A 70 -28.02 -14.53 -6.73
C TYR A 70 -28.88 -15.66 -6.18
N LYS A 71 -30.15 -15.75 -6.57
CA LYS A 71 -31.01 -16.89 -6.27
C LYS A 71 -31.39 -17.59 -7.56
N ARG A 72 -30.82 -18.78 -7.79
CA ARG A 72 -30.98 -19.55 -9.05
C ARG A 72 -32.44 -19.78 -9.46
N ASN A 73 -33.33 -19.93 -8.48
CA ASN A 73 -34.73 -20.28 -8.73
C ASN A 73 -35.65 -19.07 -8.94
N LEU A 74 -35.18 -17.84 -8.65
CA LEU A 74 -36.05 -16.65 -8.62
C LEU A 74 -35.60 -15.54 -9.58
N GLY A 75 -34.46 -15.68 -10.24
CA GLY A 75 -33.88 -14.60 -11.05
C GLY A 75 -33.57 -13.33 -10.23
N GLN A 76 -33.50 -13.45 -8.91
CA GLN A 76 -33.25 -12.35 -7.99
C GLN A 76 -31.75 -12.18 -7.79
N LEU A 77 -31.29 -10.94 -7.95
CA LEU A 77 -29.94 -10.50 -7.66
C LEU A 77 -29.95 -9.68 -6.37
N GLU A 78 -29.02 -9.97 -5.47
CA GLU A 78 -28.82 -9.28 -4.21
C GLU A 78 -27.42 -8.67 -4.21
N SER A 79 -27.35 -7.34 -4.22
CA SER A 79 -26.07 -6.62 -4.12
C SER A 79 -25.42 -6.89 -2.77
N ILE A 80 -24.11 -7.13 -2.79
CA ILE A 80 -23.31 -7.15 -1.57
C ILE A 80 -22.82 -5.73 -1.34
N GLU A 81 -23.35 -5.06 -0.32
CA GLU A 81 -22.84 -3.76 0.09
C GLU A 81 -21.48 -3.94 0.79
N ALA A 82 -20.46 -3.26 0.29
CA ALA A 82 -19.23 -3.07 1.01
C ALA A 82 -19.50 -2.04 2.12
N VAL A 83 -19.68 -2.49 3.36
CA VAL A 83 -19.58 -1.61 4.53
C VAL A 83 -18.22 -1.89 5.17
N PRO A 84 -17.12 -1.29 4.66
CA PRO A 84 -15.83 -1.48 5.28
C PRO A 84 -15.84 -0.83 6.67
N GLN A 85 -15.27 -1.52 7.65
CA GLN A 85 -14.94 -0.92 8.93
C GLN A 85 -13.93 0.22 8.70
N LYS A 86 -13.99 1.28 9.51
CA LYS A 86 -12.93 2.29 9.57
C LYS A 86 -11.59 1.63 9.86
N ARG A 87 -10.56 1.96 9.08
CA ARG A 87 -9.22 1.35 9.20
C ARG A 87 -8.13 2.39 9.27
N VAL A 88 -7.06 2.03 9.98
CA VAL A 88 -5.78 2.72 9.92
C VAL A 88 -4.73 1.71 9.48
N ILE A 89 -4.04 1.98 8.37
CA ILE A 89 -2.85 1.23 7.99
C ILE A 89 -1.64 2.04 8.45
N PHE A 90 -0.99 1.57 9.50
CA PHE A 90 0.16 2.21 10.12
C PHE A 90 1.47 1.63 9.62
N GLY A 91 2.46 2.48 9.35
CA GLY A 91 3.80 2.05 8.93
C GLY A 91 3.91 1.67 7.45
N ILE A 92 2.95 2.06 6.61
CA ILE A 92 3.04 1.86 5.16
C ILE A 92 4.21 2.66 4.59
N ARG A 93 5.01 2.06 3.70
CA ARG A 93 6.11 2.78 3.04
C ARG A 93 5.55 3.73 1.98
N PRO A 94 6.15 4.92 1.77
CA PRO A 94 5.68 5.89 0.76
C PRO A 94 5.49 5.31 -0.65
N CYS A 95 6.39 4.42 -1.09
CA CYS A 95 6.27 3.76 -2.39
C CYS A 95 5.05 2.84 -2.49
N ASP A 96 4.70 2.12 -1.42
CA ASP A 96 3.48 1.30 -1.38
C ASP A 96 2.22 2.16 -1.35
N ALA A 97 2.23 3.29 -0.62
CA ALA A 97 1.13 4.24 -0.62
C ALA A 97 0.89 4.82 -2.01
N LYS A 98 1.96 5.24 -2.71
CA LYS A 98 1.89 5.69 -4.10
C LYS A 98 1.37 4.59 -5.04
N ALA A 99 1.78 3.34 -4.83
CA ALA A 99 1.28 2.22 -5.63
C ALA A 99 -0.23 1.98 -5.44
N VAL A 100 -0.75 2.11 -4.21
CA VAL A 100 -2.20 2.09 -3.96
C VAL A 100 -2.89 3.26 -4.67
N THR A 101 -2.32 4.47 -4.63
CA THR A 101 -2.86 5.63 -5.36
C THR A 101 -2.86 5.40 -6.87
N LEU A 102 -1.85 4.75 -7.44
CA LEU A 102 -1.85 4.43 -8.87
C LEU A 102 -3.01 3.50 -9.27
N LEU A 103 -3.43 2.61 -8.39
CA LEU A 103 -4.60 1.75 -8.63
C LEU A 103 -5.92 2.52 -8.64
N ASP A 104 -5.97 3.74 -8.09
CA ASP A 104 -7.14 4.61 -8.19
C ASP A 104 -7.45 4.95 -9.68
N THR A 105 -6.43 5.00 -10.56
CA THR A 105 -6.63 5.21 -12.01
C THR A 105 -7.46 4.12 -12.70
N VAL A 106 -7.48 2.91 -12.13
CA VAL A 106 -8.22 1.77 -12.67
C VAL A 106 -9.57 1.61 -11.97
N PHE A 107 -9.60 1.78 -10.65
CA PHE A 107 -10.76 1.42 -9.84
C PHE A 107 -11.62 2.61 -9.41
N ALA A 108 -11.09 3.84 -9.45
CA ALA A 108 -11.78 5.03 -8.97
C ALA A 108 -12.01 6.09 -10.06
N GLU A 109 -11.23 6.07 -11.15
CA GLU A 109 -11.36 6.99 -12.27
C GLU A 109 -12.22 6.42 -13.41
N GLY A 110 -12.78 7.29 -14.24
CA GLY A 110 -13.62 6.91 -15.39
C GLY A 110 -15.08 6.59 -15.05
N ASP A 111 -15.81 6.06 -16.04
CA ASP A 111 -17.26 5.86 -15.97
C ASP A 111 -17.68 4.60 -15.20
N ASN A 112 -16.76 3.65 -15.01
CA ASN A 112 -17.02 2.36 -14.37
C ASN A 112 -16.22 2.21 -13.07
N GLN A 113 -16.57 3.03 -12.08
CA GLN A 113 -15.91 2.99 -10.77
C GLN A 113 -16.24 1.71 -10.01
N ASP A 114 -15.26 1.18 -9.28
CA ASP A 114 -15.43 0.01 -8.43
C ASP A 114 -15.93 0.41 -7.02
N PRO A 115 -17.16 0.02 -6.64
CA PRO A 115 -17.73 0.45 -5.38
C PRO A 115 -17.02 -0.14 -4.15
N PHE A 116 -16.44 -1.34 -4.26
CA PHE A 116 -15.74 -2.00 -3.15
C PHE A 116 -14.40 -1.32 -2.87
N TRP A 117 -13.67 -0.98 -3.93
CA TRP A 117 -12.43 -0.20 -3.86
C TRP A 117 -12.69 1.18 -3.26
N LEU A 118 -13.64 1.93 -3.83
CA LEU A 118 -13.99 3.28 -3.37
C LEU A 118 -14.37 3.30 -1.88
N ALA A 119 -15.25 2.38 -1.46
CA ALA A 119 -15.65 2.28 -0.07
C ALA A 119 -14.45 2.01 0.85
N ARG A 120 -13.57 1.06 0.49
CA ARG A 120 -12.38 0.75 1.28
C ARG A 120 -11.38 1.90 1.32
N ARG A 121 -11.17 2.59 0.21
CA ARG A 121 -10.28 3.76 0.14
C ARG A 121 -10.81 4.88 1.03
N ALA A 122 -12.11 5.17 0.97
CA ALA A 122 -12.75 6.22 1.77
C ALA A 122 -12.68 5.96 3.29
N GLU A 123 -12.84 4.70 3.72
CA GLU A 123 -12.84 4.31 5.14
C GLU A 123 -11.44 3.93 5.67
N THR A 124 -10.37 4.13 4.90
CA THR A 124 -9.00 3.82 5.33
C THR A 124 -8.13 5.06 5.41
N LEU A 125 -7.42 5.20 6.53
CA LEU A 125 -6.35 6.18 6.74
C LEU A 125 -4.99 5.51 6.51
N LEU A 126 -4.12 6.17 5.74
CA LEU A 126 -2.76 5.69 5.47
C LEU A 126 -1.74 6.52 6.26
N ILE A 127 -1.10 5.90 7.26
CA ILE A 127 -0.10 6.54 8.10
C ILE A 127 1.27 5.97 7.73
N GLY A 128 2.04 6.76 6.99
CA GLY A 128 3.28 6.32 6.39
C GLY A 128 4.47 6.38 7.34
N LEU A 129 5.46 5.51 7.12
CA LEU A 129 6.77 5.59 7.76
C LEU A 129 7.84 5.74 6.69
N GLY A 130 8.49 6.90 6.66
CA GLY A 130 9.57 7.17 5.72
C GLY A 130 10.80 6.29 5.96
N CYS A 131 11.65 6.19 4.95
CA CYS A 131 12.86 5.38 4.99
C CYS A 131 14.07 6.30 5.17
N ASN A 132 14.56 6.46 6.41
CA ASN A 132 15.82 7.18 6.68
C ASN A 132 17.01 6.56 5.93
N GLU A 133 17.02 5.23 5.83
CA GLU A 133 18.05 4.46 5.14
C GLU A 133 17.38 3.56 4.09
N PRO A 134 17.19 4.05 2.85
CA PRO A 134 16.62 3.24 1.78
C PRO A 134 17.52 2.05 1.44
N GLY A 135 16.92 0.91 1.08
CA GLY A 135 17.67 -0.29 0.71
C GLY A 135 18.48 -0.10 -0.58
N ALA A 136 19.61 -0.80 -0.71
CA ALA A 136 20.51 -0.69 -1.85
C ALA A 136 19.89 -1.05 -3.21
N THR A 137 18.80 -1.83 -3.21
CA THR A 137 18.05 -2.22 -4.42
C THR A 137 16.80 -1.37 -4.66
N CYS A 138 16.53 -0.37 -3.81
CA CYS A 138 15.39 0.51 -3.99
C CYS A 138 15.63 1.43 -5.21
N PHE A 139 14.54 1.85 -5.85
CA PHE A 139 14.57 2.78 -6.99
C PHE A 139 13.38 3.76 -6.93
N CYS A 140 12.83 3.99 -5.74
CA CYS A 140 11.60 4.75 -5.57
C CYS A 140 11.74 6.23 -5.96
N THR A 141 12.95 6.79 -5.95
CA THR A 141 13.27 8.12 -6.51
C THR A 141 13.15 8.15 -8.03
N SER A 142 13.44 7.05 -8.73
CA SER A 142 13.23 6.93 -10.18
C SER A 142 11.76 6.86 -10.58
N THR A 143 10.89 6.35 -9.70
CA THR A 143 9.45 6.21 -9.94
C THR A 143 8.61 7.31 -9.30
N GLU A 144 9.23 8.44 -8.95
CA GLU A 144 8.53 9.59 -8.35
C GLU A 144 7.72 9.20 -7.10
N SER A 145 8.29 8.30 -6.30
CA SER A 145 7.65 7.72 -5.11
C SER A 145 8.67 7.61 -3.97
N GLY A 146 9.57 8.60 -3.85
CA GLY A 146 10.76 8.62 -3.00
C GLY A 146 10.56 8.25 -1.52
N PRO A 147 11.65 8.10 -0.75
CA PRO A 147 11.63 7.53 0.60
C PRO A 147 10.78 8.29 1.63
N PHE A 148 10.42 9.54 1.35
CA PHE A 148 9.54 10.38 2.16
C PHE A 148 8.40 11.03 1.34
N HIS A 149 8.05 10.40 0.22
CA HIS A 149 6.96 10.88 -0.62
C HIS A 149 5.62 10.91 0.13
N THR A 150 4.78 11.90 -0.16
CA THR A 150 3.57 12.17 0.62
C THR A 150 2.28 11.75 -0.06
N ASP A 151 2.28 11.52 -1.38
CA ASP A 151 1.05 11.18 -2.10
C ASP A 151 0.39 9.91 -1.57
N GLY A 152 -0.92 9.98 -1.38
CA GLY A 152 -1.74 8.89 -0.88
C GLY A 152 -1.72 8.73 0.64
N LEU A 153 -0.85 9.45 1.37
CA LEU A 153 -0.77 9.38 2.83
C LEU A 153 -1.64 10.44 3.51
N ASP A 154 -2.21 10.09 4.66
CA ASP A 154 -2.90 11.04 5.55
C ASP A 154 -1.95 11.63 6.61
N ALA A 155 -0.88 10.91 6.96
CA ALA A 155 0.25 11.43 7.74
C ALA A 155 1.54 10.67 7.40
N LEU A 156 2.70 11.28 7.65
CA LEU A 156 4.02 10.69 7.41
C LEU A 156 4.89 10.82 8.66
N LEU A 157 5.52 9.71 9.07
CA LEU A 157 6.47 9.65 10.16
C LEU A 157 7.91 9.70 9.63
N THR A 158 8.76 10.49 10.31
CA THR A 158 10.22 10.46 10.19
C THR A 158 10.81 10.00 11.51
N ASP A 159 11.68 8.99 11.47
CA ASP A 159 12.34 8.46 12.66
C ASP A 159 13.51 9.37 13.07
N LEU A 160 13.44 9.96 14.27
CA LEU A 160 14.51 10.80 14.84
C LEU A 160 15.35 10.03 15.89
N GLY A 161 15.26 8.70 15.91
CA GLY A 161 15.93 7.82 16.86
C GLY A 161 15.05 7.50 18.06
N GLY A 162 14.94 8.40 19.03
CA GLY A 162 14.13 8.19 20.26
C GLY A 162 12.64 8.54 20.10
N GLU A 163 12.29 9.22 19.02
CA GLU A 163 10.97 9.77 18.75
C GLU A 163 10.70 9.78 17.25
N TYR A 164 9.43 9.88 16.87
CA TYR A 164 9.00 10.14 15.50
C TYR A 164 8.52 11.58 15.39
N LEU A 165 8.96 12.27 14.33
CA LEU A 165 8.28 13.46 13.85
C LEU A 165 7.14 13.03 12.93
N ILE A 166 5.94 13.53 13.19
CA ILE A 166 4.73 13.25 12.41
C ILE A 166 4.34 14.50 11.64
N GLU A 167 4.23 14.39 10.32
CA GLU A 167 3.67 15.41 9.43
C GLU A 167 2.24 15.04 9.08
N LEU A 168 1.26 15.87 9.46
CA LEU A 168 -0.12 15.70 9.01
C LEU A 168 -0.29 16.20 7.58
N LEU A 169 -0.84 15.34 6.73
CA LEU A 169 -1.04 15.58 5.29
C LEU A 169 -2.53 15.70 4.93
N SER A 170 -3.42 15.30 5.83
CA SER A 170 -4.87 15.26 5.64
C SER A 170 -5.61 15.68 6.91
N GLU A 171 -6.74 16.37 6.75
CA GLU A 171 -7.62 16.73 7.87
C GLU A 171 -8.21 15.50 8.57
N ARG A 172 -8.38 14.39 7.83
CA ARG A 172 -8.92 13.13 8.36
C ARG A 172 -8.02 12.51 9.44
N ALA A 173 -6.72 12.79 9.42
CA ALA A 173 -5.77 12.28 10.40
C ALA A 173 -5.62 13.15 11.66
N VAL A 174 -6.21 14.36 11.71
CA VAL A 174 -6.03 15.28 12.85
C VAL A 174 -6.47 14.64 14.17
N GLY A 175 -7.60 13.91 14.15
CA GLY A 175 -8.13 13.23 15.34
C GLY A 175 -7.21 12.13 15.87
N LEU A 176 -6.38 11.50 15.01
CA LEU A 176 -5.48 10.42 15.41
C LEU A 176 -4.34 10.90 16.31
N PHE A 177 -3.84 12.11 16.07
CA PHE A 177 -2.65 12.65 16.74
C PHE A 177 -2.98 13.72 17.78
N GLY A 178 -4.26 13.86 18.15
CA GLY A 178 -4.70 14.77 19.20
C GLY A 178 -3.99 14.49 20.52
N GLY A 179 -3.50 15.57 21.15
CA GLY A 179 -2.80 15.54 22.43
C GLY A 179 -1.28 15.36 22.34
N LEU A 180 -0.73 15.12 21.15
CA LEU A 180 0.73 15.08 20.96
C LEU A 180 1.35 16.48 21.02
N THR A 181 2.62 16.53 21.42
CA THR A 181 3.37 17.79 21.53
C THR A 181 3.75 18.29 20.13
N PRO A 182 3.56 19.59 19.82
CA PRO A 182 4.04 20.17 18.57
C PRO A 182 5.58 20.04 18.43
N ALA A 183 6.05 19.74 17.22
CA ALA A 183 7.49 19.65 16.95
C ALA A 183 8.16 21.02 17.02
N ASN A 184 9.28 21.10 17.75
CA ASN A 184 10.08 22.32 17.82
C ASN A 184 10.94 22.52 16.55
N PRO A 185 11.51 23.73 16.31
CA PRO A 185 12.29 23.99 15.10
C PRO A 185 13.48 23.05 14.89
N THR A 186 14.19 22.66 15.95
CA THR A 186 15.34 21.74 15.87
C THR A 186 14.92 20.34 15.42
N GLN A 187 13.80 19.82 15.92
CA GLN A 187 13.26 18.54 15.50
C GLN A 187 12.80 18.57 14.03
N GLN A 188 12.19 19.68 13.60
CA GLN A 188 11.77 19.87 12.22
C GLN A 188 12.97 19.92 11.27
N GLU A 189 14.03 20.64 11.63
CA GLU A 189 15.28 20.71 10.88
C GLU A 189 15.97 19.34 10.83
N SER A 190 16.01 18.60 11.95
CA SER A 190 16.56 17.25 12.00
C SER A 190 15.82 16.29 11.05
N ALA A 191 14.48 16.34 11.03
CA ALA A 191 13.67 15.54 10.12
C ALA A 191 13.97 15.91 8.67
N GLN A 192 13.99 17.20 8.32
CA GLN A 192 14.30 17.67 6.97
C GLN A 192 15.68 17.20 6.49
N ASN A 193 16.69 17.27 7.35
CA ASN A 193 18.05 16.81 7.02
C ASN A 193 18.09 15.29 6.76
N LEU A 194 17.38 14.49 7.56
CA LEU A 194 17.28 13.04 7.35
C LEU A 194 16.53 12.70 6.05
N GLN A 195 15.42 13.39 5.79
CA GLN A 195 14.63 13.20 4.56
C GLN A 195 15.47 13.48 3.31
N GLN A 196 16.18 14.61 3.31
CA GLN A 196 17.06 15.00 2.21
C GLN A 196 18.24 14.03 2.04
N ALA A 197 18.86 13.60 3.13
CA ALA A 197 19.96 12.64 3.10
C ALA A 197 19.51 11.29 2.50
N ALA A 198 18.32 10.80 2.87
CA ALA A 198 17.76 9.57 2.33
C ALA A 198 17.48 9.66 0.83
N GLU A 199 16.95 10.79 0.35
CA GLU A 199 16.75 11.02 -1.08
C GLU A 199 18.09 11.05 -1.85
N GLN A 200 19.11 11.72 -1.30
CA GLN A 200 20.44 11.78 -1.91
C GLN A 200 21.16 10.43 -1.93
N ALA A 201 20.92 9.59 -0.92
CA ALA A 201 21.47 8.23 -0.84
C ALA A 201 20.88 7.29 -1.90
N LEU A 202 19.75 7.65 -2.53
CA LEU A 202 19.07 6.86 -3.54
C LEU A 202 19.06 7.56 -4.91
N PRO A 203 20.19 7.57 -5.64
CA PRO A 203 20.25 8.20 -6.96
C PRO A 203 19.27 7.54 -7.92
N LYS A 204 18.76 8.32 -8.89
CA LYS A 204 17.90 7.78 -9.94
C LYS A 204 18.63 6.69 -10.72
N ALA A 205 18.07 5.48 -10.71
CA ALA A 205 18.56 4.35 -11.49
C ALA A 205 18.18 4.47 -12.98
N PHE A 206 17.07 5.13 -13.28
CA PHE A 206 16.56 5.39 -14.62
C PHE A 206 15.68 6.64 -14.67
N GLU A 207 15.44 7.15 -15.89
CA GLU A 207 14.55 8.27 -16.17
C GLU A 207 13.22 7.79 -16.76
N LEU A 208 12.12 8.42 -16.36
CA LEU A 208 10.78 8.14 -16.88
C LEU A 208 10.52 8.81 -18.23
N ASP A 209 11.21 9.92 -18.52
CA ASP A 209 11.02 10.68 -19.75
C ASP A 209 11.33 9.84 -21.01
N GLY A 210 10.29 9.66 -21.82
CA GLY A 210 10.33 8.83 -23.03
C GLY A 210 10.55 7.35 -22.75
N LEU A 211 10.36 6.86 -21.51
CA LEU A 211 10.60 5.47 -21.15
C LEU A 211 9.71 4.53 -21.97
N LYS A 212 8.43 4.85 -22.14
CA LYS A 212 7.50 4.06 -22.97
C LYS A 212 8.03 3.90 -24.39
N ASP A 213 8.37 5.00 -25.07
CA ASP A 213 8.87 4.96 -26.45
C ASP A 213 10.18 4.19 -26.57
N LYS A 214 11.06 4.29 -25.57
CA LYS A 214 12.30 3.51 -25.51
C LYS A 214 12.00 2.01 -25.38
N LEU A 215 11.09 1.64 -24.48
CA LEU A 215 10.66 0.25 -24.28
C LEU A 215 10.02 -0.34 -25.54
N ASP A 216 9.13 0.40 -26.21
CA ASP A 216 8.48 -0.03 -27.45
C ASP A 216 9.52 -0.33 -28.56
N ARG A 217 10.58 0.48 -28.68
CA ARG A 217 11.63 0.29 -29.69
C ARG A 217 12.52 -0.93 -29.44
N VAL A 218 12.62 -1.39 -28.20
CA VAL A 218 13.46 -2.53 -27.83
C VAL A 218 12.65 -3.80 -27.58
N PHE A 219 11.33 -3.78 -27.82
CA PHE A 219 10.44 -4.90 -27.50
C PHE A 219 10.83 -6.22 -28.18
N ASP A 220 11.29 -6.17 -29.43
CA ASP A 220 11.68 -7.35 -30.21
C ASP A 220 13.17 -7.75 -30.03
N GLN A 221 13.88 -7.19 -29.05
CA GLN A 221 15.29 -7.51 -28.80
C GLN A 221 15.46 -8.87 -28.12
N ASP A 222 16.51 -9.62 -28.51
CA ASP A 222 16.83 -10.96 -28.00
C ASP A 222 17.02 -11.01 -26.47
N VAL A 223 17.35 -9.88 -25.85
CA VAL A 223 17.52 -9.79 -24.39
C VAL A 223 16.27 -10.23 -23.63
N TRP A 224 15.07 -9.96 -24.15
CA TRP A 224 13.83 -10.36 -23.50
C TRP A 224 13.62 -11.88 -23.55
N ALA A 225 13.99 -12.52 -24.66
CA ALA A 225 13.95 -13.97 -24.77
C ALA A 225 14.86 -14.61 -23.71
N GLN A 226 16.09 -14.14 -23.57
CA GLN A 226 17.04 -14.62 -22.56
C GLN A 226 16.54 -14.42 -21.13
N LEU A 227 16.00 -13.24 -20.81
CA LEU A 227 15.43 -12.96 -19.48
C LEU A 227 14.23 -13.86 -19.16
N SER A 228 13.43 -14.19 -20.17
CA SER A 228 12.23 -15.02 -20.01
C SER A 228 12.53 -16.50 -19.79
N GLU A 229 13.74 -16.99 -20.08
CA GLU A 229 14.08 -18.42 -19.96
C GLU A 229 13.91 -18.97 -18.53
N SER A 230 14.14 -18.15 -17.51
CA SER A 230 13.92 -18.54 -16.10
C SER A 230 12.45 -18.47 -15.66
N CYS A 231 11.57 -17.92 -16.48
CA CYS A 231 10.17 -17.73 -16.14
C CYS A 231 9.41 -19.06 -16.18
N LEU A 232 8.78 -19.42 -15.07
CA LEU A 232 7.94 -20.62 -14.98
C LEU A 232 6.50 -20.40 -15.48
N GLY A 233 6.14 -19.16 -15.85
CA GLY A 233 4.77 -18.81 -16.22
C GLY A 233 3.74 -18.95 -15.08
N CYS A 234 4.19 -18.94 -13.82
CA CYS A 234 3.31 -19.21 -12.67
C CYS A 234 2.45 -18.03 -12.22
N GLY A 235 2.70 -16.81 -12.72
CA GLY A 235 1.93 -15.61 -12.37
C GLY A 235 2.24 -15.00 -10.99
N ILE A 236 3.16 -15.55 -10.20
CA ILE A 236 3.46 -15.04 -8.84
C ILE A 236 3.84 -13.55 -8.83
N CYS A 237 4.51 -13.06 -9.88
CA CYS A 237 4.92 -11.67 -10.00
C CYS A 237 3.74 -10.71 -10.05
N THR A 238 2.61 -11.09 -10.66
CA THR A 238 1.42 -10.21 -10.70
C THR A 238 0.65 -10.21 -9.39
N PHE A 239 0.71 -11.30 -8.63
CA PHE A 239 0.14 -11.38 -7.29
C PHE A 239 0.92 -10.50 -6.30
N LEU A 240 2.26 -10.46 -6.43
CA LEU A 240 3.13 -9.66 -5.56
C LEU A 240 3.37 -8.24 -6.07
N CYS A 241 3.03 -7.94 -7.33
CA CYS A 241 3.14 -6.59 -7.87
C CYS A 241 2.11 -5.67 -7.22
N PRO A 242 2.50 -4.54 -6.62
CA PRO A 242 1.60 -3.66 -5.89
C PRO A 242 0.62 -2.91 -6.81
N THR A 243 0.89 -2.84 -8.11
CA THR A 243 0.08 -2.11 -9.10
C THR A 243 -0.64 -3.03 -10.11
N CYS A 244 -0.50 -4.36 -10.01
CA CYS A 244 -1.30 -5.28 -10.84
C CYS A 244 -2.73 -5.39 -10.31
N PHE A 245 -3.71 -5.32 -11.23
CA PHE A 245 -5.14 -5.19 -10.92
C PHE A 245 -6.05 -6.20 -11.63
N CYS A 246 -5.50 -7.12 -12.42
CA CYS A 246 -6.31 -8.08 -13.18
C CYS A 246 -7.07 -9.04 -12.25
N PHE A 247 -8.30 -9.38 -12.64
CA PHE A 247 -9.15 -10.34 -11.95
C PHE A 247 -10.08 -11.06 -12.91
N ASP A 248 -10.57 -12.21 -12.46
CA ASP A 248 -11.64 -12.97 -13.10
C ASP A 248 -12.91 -12.96 -12.23
N LEU A 249 -14.05 -13.18 -12.89
CA LEU A 249 -15.36 -13.27 -12.25
C LEU A 249 -15.91 -14.68 -12.41
N VAL A 250 -16.05 -15.38 -11.28
CA VAL A 250 -16.51 -16.77 -11.24
C VAL A 250 -17.85 -16.83 -10.50
N ASP A 251 -18.83 -17.51 -11.11
CA ASP A 251 -20.09 -17.82 -10.44
C ASP A 251 -19.95 -19.12 -9.63
N GLU A 252 -19.81 -18.99 -8.31
CA GLU A 252 -19.78 -20.12 -7.38
C GLU A 252 -21.20 -20.63 -7.15
N ALA A 253 -21.61 -21.60 -7.96
CA ALA A 253 -22.94 -22.20 -7.87
C ALA A 253 -23.26 -22.65 -6.44
N GLN A 254 -22.40 -23.40 -5.76
CA GLN A 254 -22.71 -23.93 -4.42
C GLN A 254 -23.05 -22.88 -3.36
N ARG A 255 -22.53 -21.65 -3.50
CA ARG A 255 -22.78 -20.53 -2.57
C ARG A 255 -23.78 -19.51 -3.11
N ASP A 256 -24.23 -19.72 -4.35
CA ASP A 256 -25.05 -18.78 -5.11
C ASP A 256 -24.45 -17.35 -5.15
N THR A 257 -23.13 -17.25 -5.36
CA THR A 257 -22.40 -15.98 -5.34
C THR A 257 -21.51 -15.82 -6.56
N ARG A 258 -21.43 -14.60 -7.09
CA ARG A 258 -20.33 -14.21 -7.98
C ARG A 258 -19.15 -13.76 -7.14
N VAL A 259 -18.00 -14.35 -7.41
CA VAL A 259 -16.75 -14.09 -6.72
C VAL A 259 -15.77 -13.48 -7.70
N ARG A 260 -15.17 -12.36 -7.29
CA ARG A 260 -14.02 -11.76 -7.94
C ARG A 260 -12.76 -12.38 -7.37
N ASN A 261 -11.91 -12.91 -8.23
CA ASN A 261 -10.63 -13.51 -7.86
C ASN A 261 -9.48 -12.81 -8.58
N TRP A 262 -8.38 -12.55 -7.90
CA TRP A 262 -7.16 -12.08 -8.55
C TRP A 262 -6.76 -13.02 -9.67
N ASP A 263 -6.32 -12.43 -10.77
CA ASP A 263 -5.85 -13.15 -11.93
C ASP A 263 -4.72 -12.38 -12.62
N THR A 264 -4.25 -12.87 -13.75
CA THR A 264 -3.23 -12.22 -14.56
C THR A 264 -3.61 -12.26 -16.04
N CYS A 265 -3.59 -11.08 -16.65
CA CYS A 265 -3.75 -10.93 -18.10
C CYS A 265 -2.67 -11.67 -18.91
N MET A 266 -1.60 -12.14 -18.26
CA MET A 266 -0.51 -12.87 -18.90
C MET A 266 -0.79 -14.38 -19.03
N PHE A 267 -1.82 -14.94 -18.38
CA PHE A 267 -2.16 -16.35 -18.56
C PHE A 267 -2.67 -16.61 -19.97
N ARG A 268 -2.33 -17.79 -20.51
CA ARG A 268 -2.63 -18.21 -21.90
C ARG A 268 -4.11 -18.20 -22.25
N VAL A 269 -5.01 -18.23 -21.27
CA VAL A 269 -6.44 -18.11 -21.52
C VAL A 269 -6.83 -16.68 -21.95
N TYR A 270 -5.97 -15.69 -21.68
CA TYR A 270 -6.16 -14.27 -21.98
C TYR A 270 -5.14 -13.70 -22.99
N SER A 271 -4.08 -14.43 -23.36
CA SER A 271 -2.98 -13.99 -24.23
C SER A 271 -2.78 -14.81 -25.51
#